data_AF-A0A386H6R2-F1
#
_entry.id   AF-A0A386H6R2-F1
#
_cell.length_a   1.000
_cell.length_b   1.000
_cell.length_c   1.000
_cell.angle_alpha   90.00
_cell.angle_beta   90.00
_cell.angle_gamma   90.00
#
_symmetry.space_group_name_H-M   'P 1'
#
loop_
_entity.id
_entity.type
_entity.pdbx_description
1 polymer ?
#
loop_
_entity_poly.entity_id
_entity_poly.type
_entity_poly.pdbx_seq_one_letter_code
_entity_poly.pdbx_strand_id
1 'polypeptide(L)'
;MKKRKRRIITAGIVIALAVIVFIGFSVVSFSGAIKDASKNLSKNTKQNVQSTQKAPVNKTKTKKDTKASQNSYSIQLSDGKTAKAIYEINNGDKLFKSVTCDGENLSYDVNPSKKNVIIYDSKNQAILLLDTSGNKQDITNPQYTPTSGNTITKDAQLSSDSSYIWCSNPKFLDDNNIAYVSQLPWIGKTTKYVWIESLSNKNNVLVQGIEGENVKLDKITDKGLTVISDDKTVYLKADGTFGE
;
A
#
# COMPACT_ATOMS: atom_id res chain seq x y z
N MET A 1 0.78 45.56 -21.36
CA MET A 1 0.65 44.12 -21.68
C MET A 1 1.81 43.48 -22.48
N LYS A 2 2.68 44.23 -23.17
CA LYS A 2 3.83 43.63 -23.92
C LYS A 2 5.01 43.18 -23.03
N LYS A 3 5.17 43.74 -21.82
CA LYS A 3 6.24 43.38 -20.87
C LYS A 3 5.97 42.07 -20.09
N ARG A 4 4.71 41.73 -19.81
CA ARG A 4 4.30 40.49 -19.11
C ARG A 4 4.48 39.24 -19.99
N LYS A 5 4.14 39.35 -21.29
CA LYS A 5 4.33 38.24 -22.26
C LYS A 5 5.81 37.92 -22.49
N ARG A 6 6.71 38.91 -22.49
CA ARG A 6 8.17 38.68 -22.60
C ARG A 6 8.74 37.93 -21.40
N ARG A 7 8.27 38.20 -20.18
CA ARG A 7 8.73 37.49 -18.95
C ARG A 7 8.35 36.02 -18.91
N ILE A 8 7.16 35.66 -19.43
CA ILE A 8 6.70 34.27 -19.49
C ILE A 8 7.51 33.47 -20.52
N ILE A 9 7.85 34.07 -21.65
CA ILE A 9 8.67 33.43 -22.69
C ILE A 9 10.11 33.21 -22.20
N THR A 10 10.71 34.19 -21.51
CA THR A 10 12.07 34.04 -20.96
C THR A 10 12.13 32.97 -19.86
N ALA A 11 11.11 32.87 -19.00
CA ALA A 11 11.05 31.84 -17.96
C ALA A 11 10.95 30.41 -18.55
N GLY A 12 10.19 30.21 -19.63
CA GLY A 12 10.09 28.92 -20.30
C GLY A 12 11.40 28.43 -20.91
N ILE A 13 12.19 29.34 -21.49
CA ILE A 13 13.49 29.00 -22.12
C ILE A 13 14.53 28.60 -21.06
N VAL A 14 14.54 29.26 -19.89
CA VAL A 14 15.44 28.92 -18.78
C VAL A 14 15.12 27.55 -18.18
N ILE A 15 13.83 27.21 -18.05
CA ILE A 15 13.39 25.90 -17.56
C ILE A 15 13.74 24.79 -18.57
N ALA A 16 13.56 25.03 -19.87
CA ALA A 16 13.92 24.05 -20.91
C ALA A 16 15.44 23.75 -20.95
N LEU A 17 16.29 24.76 -20.75
CA LEU A 17 17.74 24.55 -20.68
C LEU A 17 18.19 23.82 -19.41
N ALA A 18 17.51 24.02 -18.28
CA ALA A 18 17.80 23.29 -17.03
C ALA A 18 17.47 21.79 -17.13
N VAL A 19 16.41 21.42 -17.87
CA VAL A 19 16.02 20.02 -18.09
C VAL A 19 17.03 19.27 -18.96
N ILE A 20 17.63 19.93 -19.96
CA ILE A 20 18.64 19.32 -20.84
C ILE A 20 19.95 19.01 -20.09
N VAL A 21 20.36 19.88 -19.16
CA VAL A 21 21.55 19.63 -18.32
C VAL A 21 21.32 18.49 -17.32
N PHE A 22 20.09 18.34 -16.81
CA PHE A 22 19.77 17.30 -15.84
C PHE A 22 19.73 15.89 -16.47
N ILE A 23 19.24 15.78 -17.71
CA ILE A 23 19.20 14.50 -18.44
C ILE A 23 20.62 14.05 -18.86
N GLY A 24 21.53 15.00 -19.16
CA GLY A 24 22.93 14.69 -19.48
C GLY A 24 23.76 14.17 -18.32
N PHE A 25 23.38 14.46 -17.06
CA PHE A 25 24.14 14.04 -15.87
C PHE A 25 23.74 12.65 -15.37
N SER A 26 22.53 12.15 -15.69
CA SER A 26 22.05 10.85 -15.17
C SER A 26 22.54 9.62 -15.94
N VAL A 27 23.18 9.77 -17.11
CA VAL A 27 23.59 8.63 -17.95
C VAL A 27 25.03 8.16 -17.68
N VAL A 28 25.78 8.82 -16.78
CA VAL A 28 27.17 8.46 -16.48
C VAL A 28 27.36 8.19 -14.99
N SER A 29 26.73 7.13 -14.46
CA SER A 29 27.18 6.42 -13.24
C SER A 29 26.28 5.22 -12.93
N PHE A 30 26.34 4.17 -13.76
CA PHE A 30 25.96 2.83 -13.31
C PHE A 30 26.66 1.75 -14.15
N SER A 31 27.99 1.70 -14.05
CA SER A 31 28.77 0.56 -14.53
C SER A 31 29.86 0.24 -13.51
N GLY A 32 29.59 -0.73 -12.63
CA GLY A 32 30.62 -1.31 -11.77
C GLY A 32 30.10 -1.82 -10.43
N ALA A 33 29.49 -3.01 -10.40
CA ALA A 33 29.49 -3.91 -9.24
C ALA A 33 28.78 -5.24 -9.53
N ILE A 34 29.20 -6.01 -10.55
CA ILE A 34 28.97 -7.47 -10.57
C ILE A 34 30.21 -8.15 -11.15
N LYS A 35 31.18 -8.40 -10.28
CA LYS A 35 32.18 -9.44 -10.43
C LYS A 35 32.55 -9.86 -9.02
N ASP A 36 31.99 -10.98 -8.59
CA ASP A 36 32.65 -11.96 -7.72
C ASP A 36 31.64 -13.06 -7.37
N ALA A 37 31.47 -13.96 -8.33
CA ALA A 37 31.01 -15.31 -8.08
C ALA A 37 32.07 -16.28 -8.58
N SER A 38 32.30 -17.34 -7.81
CA SER A 38 33.10 -18.52 -8.11
C SER A 38 34.61 -18.43 -7.92
N LYS A 39 35.05 -18.79 -6.72
CA LYS A 39 36.18 -19.71 -6.49
C LYS A 39 36.16 -20.09 -5.02
N ASN A 40 35.76 -21.32 -4.71
CA ASN A 40 36.60 -22.27 -3.99
C ASN A 40 35.87 -23.60 -3.82
N LEU A 41 36.40 -24.54 -4.59
CA LEU A 41 36.07 -25.96 -4.62
C LEU A 41 37.01 -26.65 -3.62
N SER A 42 36.45 -27.55 -2.80
CA SER A 42 37.09 -28.76 -2.25
C SER A 42 38.38 -28.65 -1.42
N LYS A 43 38.30 -29.08 -0.15
CA LYS A 43 39.16 -30.18 0.36
C LYS A 43 38.71 -30.70 1.74
N ASN A 44 38.68 -32.03 1.80
CA ASN A 44 38.62 -32.96 2.94
C ASN A 44 39.20 -32.46 4.28
N THR A 45 38.67 -32.94 5.42
CA THR A 45 39.23 -34.11 6.15
C THR A 45 38.44 -34.43 7.43
N LYS A 46 38.35 -35.74 7.68
CA LYS A 46 37.69 -36.50 8.75
C LYS A 46 38.17 -36.13 10.16
N GLN A 47 37.29 -36.22 11.16
CA GLN A 47 37.59 -37.00 12.37
C GLN A 47 36.32 -37.47 13.09
N ASN A 48 36.35 -38.75 13.45
CA ASN A 48 35.34 -39.56 14.13
C ASN A 48 35.82 -39.76 15.57
N VAL A 49 34.95 -39.59 16.58
CA VAL A 49 34.94 -40.41 17.80
C VAL A 49 33.50 -40.59 18.29
N GLN A 50 33.13 -41.84 18.56
CA GLN A 50 31.82 -42.32 18.96
C GLN A 50 31.84 -42.85 20.41
N SER A 51 30.85 -42.43 21.22
CA SER A 51 30.09 -43.17 22.28
C SER A 51 30.85 -43.66 23.55
N THR A 52 30.33 -43.74 24.78
CA THR A 52 28.97 -43.86 25.36
C THR A 52 29.01 -43.67 26.89
N GLN A 53 28.00 -43.08 27.54
CA GLN A 53 27.34 -43.67 28.75
C GLN A 53 25.99 -42.98 29.12
N LYS A 54 25.04 -43.84 29.55
CA LYS A 54 23.59 -43.73 29.86
C LYS A 54 23.30 -42.88 31.12
N ALA A 55 22.12 -42.36 31.52
CA ALA A 55 20.69 -42.23 31.12
C ALA A 55 20.02 -41.34 32.24
N PRO A 56 18.68 -41.23 32.40
CA PRO A 56 17.58 -40.80 31.51
C PRO A 56 16.72 -39.66 32.12
N VAL A 57 16.30 -38.62 31.38
CA VAL A 57 15.16 -37.78 31.84
C VAL A 57 14.29 -37.30 30.67
N ASN A 58 13.06 -37.80 30.72
CA ASN A 58 11.77 -37.29 30.26
C ASN A 58 11.54 -36.83 28.81
N LYS A 59 10.68 -37.61 28.14
CA LYS A 59 9.94 -37.27 26.94
C LYS A 59 8.93 -36.16 27.27
N THR A 60 9.19 -34.95 26.79
CA THR A 60 8.11 -34.05 26.38
C THR A 60 8.24 -33.84 24.90
N LYS A 61 7.54 -34.68 24.13
CA LYS A 61 7.25 -34.39 22.72
C LYS A 61 6.33 -33.18 22.70
N THR A 62 6.91 -31.99 22.72
CA THR A 62 6.21 -30.81 22.22
C THR A 62 6.00 -31.10 20.75
N LYS A 63 4.75 -31.44 20.37
CA LYS A 63 4.30 -31.33 19.00
C LYS A 63 4.57 -29.90 18.59
N LYS A 64 5.72 -29.69 17.93
CA LYS A 64 5.93 -28.54 17.09
C LYS A 64 4.92 -28.75 15.98
N ASP A 65 3.78 -28.08 16.08
CA ASP A 65 2.92 -27.87 14.93
C ASP A 65 3.80 -27.17 13.92
N THR A 66 4.36 -27.97 13.01
CA THR A 66 5.00 -27.50 11.82
C THR A 66 3.89 -26.84 11.01
N LYS A 67 3.65 -25.55 11.27
CA LYS A 67 2.95 -24.67 10.33
C LYS A 67 3.60 -24.94 8.99
N ALA A 68 2.88 -25.63 8.10
CA ALA A 68 3.29 -25.73 6.71
C ALA A 68 3.60 -24.31 6.27
N SER A 69 4.84 -24.07 5.83
CA SER A 69 5.30 -22.74 5.43
C SER A 69 4.44 -22.30 4.24
N GLN A 70 3.36 -21.56 4.51
CA GLN A 70 2.54 -20.97 3.46
C GLN A 70 3.37 -19.92 2.73
N ASN A 71 3.32 -19.95 1.40
CA ASN A 71 3.97 -18.94 0.57
C ASN A 71 3.42 -17.56 0.93
N SER A 72 4.30 -16.64 1.29
CA SER A 72 3.89 -15.31 1.71
C SER A 72 4.94 -14.24 1.42
N TYR A 73 4.47 -13.01 1.34
CA TYR A 73 5.29 -11.81 1.32
C TYR A 73 5.10 -11.04 2.63
N SER A 74 6.21 -10.56 3.21
CA SER A 74 6.19 -9.79 4.46
C SER A 74 6.25 -8.29 4.18
N ILE A 75 5.45 -7.51 4.90
CA ILE A 75 5.42 -6.04 4.87
C ILE A 75 5.55 -5.53 6.31
N GLN A 76 6.45 -4.58 6.54
CA GLN A 76 6.58 -3.92 7.83
C GLN A 76 5.63 -2.73 7.90
N LEU A 77 4.90 -2.64 9.01
CA LEU A 77 4.01 -1.53 9.35
C LEU A 77 4.73 -0.54 10.26
N SER A 78 4.23 0.69 10.30
CA SER A 78 4.83 1.79 11.07
C SER A 78 4.72 1.63 12.59
N ASP A 79 3.87 0.72 13.07
CA ASP A 79 3.78 0.32 14.47
C ASP A 79 4.82 -0.75 14.85
N GLY A 80 5.64 -1.19 13.90
CA GLY A 80 6.69 -2.20 14.09
C GLY A 80 6.21 -3.63 13.84
N LYS A 81 4.93 -3.85 13.52
CA LYS A 81 4.39 -5.18 13.22
C LYS A 81 4.70 -5.60 11.78
N THR A 82 4.71 -6.91 11.57
CA THR A 82 4.86 -7.50 10.23
C THR A 82 3.55 -8.12 9.75
N ALA A 83 3.00 -7.57 8.67
CA ALA A 83 1.91 -8.20 7.93
C ALA A 83 2.47 -9.24 6.94
N LYS A 84 1.80 -10.39 6.83
CA LYS A 84 2.14 -11.46 5.89
C LYS A 84 0.99 -11.67 4.91
N ALA A 85 1.21 -11.30 3.65
CA ALA A 85 0.28 -11.56 2.56
C ALA A 85 0.49 -12.97 2.03
N ILE A 86 -0.48 -13.84 2.28
CA ILE A 86 -0.45 -15.26 1.92
C ILE A 86 -0.97 -15.41 0.49
N TYR A 87 -0.25 -16.18 -0.32
CA TYR A 87 -0.63 -16.48 -1.70
C TYR A 87 -0.55 -17.98 -1.99
N GLU A 88 -1.28 -18.40 -3.03
CA GLU A 88 -1.16 -19.72 -3.63
C GLU A 88 -0.66 -19.64 -5.06
N ILE A 89 -0.23 -20.77 -5.61
CA ILE A 89 0.09 -20.92 -7.03
C ILE A 89 -1.00 -21.80 -7.63
N ASN A 90 -1.77 -21.26 -8.57
CA ASN A 90 -2.79 -21.97 -9.33
C ASN A 90 -2.46 -21.88 -10.81
N ASN A 91 -2.28 -23.02 -11.48
CA ASN A 91 -1.86 -23.08 -12.91
C ASN A 91 -0.61 -22.23 -13.25
N GLY A 92 0.34 -22.12 -12.31
CA GLY A 92 1.55 -21.29 -12.48
C GLY A 92 1.38 -19.82 -12.10
N ASP A 93 0.13 -19.36 -11.90
CA ASP A 93 -0.18 -18.01 -11.47
C ASP A 93 -0.18 -17.89 -9.95
N LYS A 94 0.53 -16.89 -9.42
CA LYS A 94 0.39 -16.48 -8.02
C LYS A 94 -0.92 -15.71 -7.83
N LEU A 95 -1.65 -16.03 -6.76
CA LEU A 95 -2.91 -15.39 -6.36
C LEU A 95 -2.95 -15.20 -4.85
N PHE A 96 -3.25 -13.99 -4.38
CA PHE A 96 -3.43 -13.70 -2.96
C PHE A 96 -4.68 -14.36 -2.40
N LYS A 97 -4.59 -14.83 -1.14
CA LYS A 97 -5.71 -15.41 -0.39
C LYS A 97 -6.15 -14.55 0.78
N SER A 98 -5.19 -14.09 1.56
CA SER A 98 -5.44 -13.46 2.86
C SER A 98 -4.20 -12.73 3.33
N VAL A 99 -4.38 -11.82 4.28
CA VAL A 99 -3.29 -11.21 5.03
C VAL A 99 -3.45 -11.59 6.50
N THR A 100 -2.33 -11.91 7.14
CA THR A 100 -2.27 -12.15 8.59
C THR A 100 -1.29 -11.18 9.22
N CYS A 101 -1.62 -10.66 10.40
CA CYS A 101 -0.71 -9.88 11.24
C CYS A 101 -0.60 -10.58 12.60
N ASP A 102 0.58 -10.56 13.20
CA ASP A 102 0.81 -11.25 14.47
C ASP A 102 -0.07 -10.61 15.57
N GLY A 103 -1.04 -11.38 16.08
CA GLY A 103 -1.84 -11.04 17.27
C GLY A 103 -3.06 -10.13 17.07
N GLU A 104 -3.36 -9.64 15.86
CA GLU A 104 -4.40 -8.62 15.65
C GLU A 104 -5.13 -8.73 14.30
N ASN A 105 -6.34 -8.15 14.25
CA ASN A 105 -7.10 -7.95 13.03
C ASN A 105 -6.54 -6.73 12.27
N LEU A 106 -5.90 -7.00 11.14
CA LEU A 106 -5.41 -5.98 10.20
C LEU A 106 -6.50 -5.64 9.18
N SER A 107 -6.67 -4.36 8.85
CA SER A 107 -7.52 -3.96 7.72
C SER A 107 -6.77 -4.17 6.41
N TYR A 108 -7.30 -5.03 5.56
CA TYR A 108 -6.76 -5.31 4.23
C TYR A 108 -7.88 -5.62 3.23
N ASP A 109 -7.52 -5.66 1.96
CA ASP A 109 -8.40 -6.13 0.90
C ASP A 109 -7.60 -6.75 -0.25
N VAL A 110 -8.17 -7.76 -0.89
CA VAL A 110 -7.59 -8.43 -2.06
C VAL A 110 -8.44 -8.05 -3.27
N ASN A 111 -7.80 -7.60 -4.35
CA ASN A 111 -8.53 -7.17 -5.53
C ASN A 111 -9.26 -8.34 -6.22
N PRO A 112 -10.26 -8.08 -7.09
CA PRO A 112 -11.03 -9.13 -7.75
C PRO A 112 -10.18 -10.19 -8.49
N SER A 113 -9.13 -9.80 -9.22
CA SER A 113 -8.23 -10.77 -9.87
C SER A 113 -7.25 -11.48 -8.93
N LYS A 114 -7.22 -11.10 -7.65
CA LYS A 114 -6.30 -11.62 -6.62
C LYS A 114 -4.83 -11.41 -6.93
N LYS A 115 -4.50 -10.47 -7.81
CA LYS A 115 -3.13 -10.11 -8.21
C LYS A 115 -2.52 -9.02 -7.34
N ASN A 116 -3.35 -8.29 -6.62
CA ASN A 116 -2.95 -7.21 -5.73
C ASN A 116 -3.64 -7.36 -4.37
N VAL A 117 -2.95 -6.87 -3.34
CA VAL A 117 -3.49 -6.73 -1.99
C VAL A 117 -3.15 -5.34 -1.47
N ILE A 118 -4.11 -4.71 -0.81
CA ILE A 118 -3.89 -3.48 -0.04
C ILE A 118 -3.90 -3.81 1.44
N ILE A 119 -2.99 -3.18 2.18
CA ILE A 119 -2.88 -3.28 3.62
C ILE A 119 -2.93 -1.87 4.19
N TYR A 120 -3.82 -1.64 5.15
CA TYR A 120 -3.93 -0.36 5.82
C TYR A 120 -3.04 -0.32 7.05
N ASP A 121 -2.05 0.58 7.02
CA ASP A 121 -1.24 0.95 8.18
C ASP A 121 -1.94 2.07 8.93
N SER A 122 -2.62 1.72 10.03
CA SER A 122 -3.46 2.65 10.78
C SER A 122 -2.67 3.73 11.51
N LYS A 123 -1.43 3.46 11.93
CA LYS A 123 -0.64 4.42 12.71
C LYS A 123 -0.14 5.58 11.83
N ASN A 124 0.25 5.29 10.59
CA ASN A 124 0.66 6.31 9.63
C ASN A 124 -0.44 6.73 8.65
N GLN A 125 -1.64 6.16 8.79
CA GLN A 125 -2.73 6.25 7.82
C GLN A 125 -2.19 6.08 6.39
N ALA A 126 -1.63 4.91 6.12
CA ALA A 126 -1.05 4.59 4.83
C ALA A 126 -1.75 3.39 4.17
N ILE A 127 -1.90 3.44 2.86
CA ILE A 127 -2.42 2.38 2.01
C ILE A 127 -1.23 1.75 1.30
N LEU A 128 -0.86 0.54 1.71
CA LEU A 128 0.28 -0.19 1.17
C LEU A 128 -0.20 -1.23 0.16
N LEU A 129 0.15 -1.04 -1.10
CA LEU A 129 -0.12 -1.96 -2.20
C LEU A 129 1.01 -2.98 -2.33
N LEU A 130 0.63 -4.25 -2.54
CA LEU A 130 1.54 -5.34 -2.86
C LEU A 130 1.00 -6.15 -4.04
N ASP A 131 1.86 -6.40 -5.02
CA ASP A 131 1.55 -7.26 -6.18
C ASP A 131 2.08 -8.69 -6.02
N THR A 132 1.66 -9.59 -6.91
CA THR A 132 2.12 -10.99 -6.93
C THR A 132 3.59 -11.19 -7.32
N SER A 133 4.27 -10.14 -7.79
CA SER A 133 5.73 -10.15 -8.02
C SER A 133 6.50 -9.87 -6.73
N GLY A 134 5.83 -9.32 -5.72
CA GLY A 134 6.43 -8.90 -4.45
C GLY A 134 6.80 -7.41 -4.42
N ASN A 135 6.40 -6.64 -5.43
CA ASN A 135 6.61 -5.19 -5.44
C ASN A 135 5.68 -4.53 -4.43
N LYS A 136 6.23 -3.57 -3.68
CA LYS A 136 5.54 -2.85 -2.61
C LYS A 136 5.49 -1.38 -2.95
N GLN A 137 4.36 -0.74 -2.73
CA GLN A 137 4.19 0.68 -2.97
C GLN A 137 3.28 1.30 -1.91
N ASP A 138 3.67 2.45 -1.37
CA ASP A 138 2.72 3.33 -0.68
C ASP A 138 1.94 4.11 -1.76
N ILE A 139 0.63 3.87 -1.81
CA ILE A 139 -0.28 4.53 -2.75
C ILE A 139 -1.05 5.69 -2.10
N THR A 140 -0.88 5.91 -0.80
CA THR A 140 -1.59 6.99 -0.09
C THR A 140 -1.41 8.34 -0.78
N ASN A 141 -2.51 9.05 -1.02
CA ASN A 141 -2.45 10.42 -1.50
C ASN A 141 -1.59 11.29 -0.55
N PRO A 142 -0.41 11.82 -0.96
CA PRO A 142 0.51 12.47 -0.02
C PRO A 142 0.09 13.90 0.31
N GLN A 143 -0.77 14.52 -0.50
CA GLN A 143 -1.18 15.90 -0.33
C GLN A 143 -2.55 16.17 -0.97
N TYR A 144 -3.25 17.17 -0.45
CA TYR A 144 -4.49 17.67 -1.03
C TYR A 144 -4.30 19.13 -1.44
N THR A 145 -4.64 19.44 -2.69
CA THR A 145 -4.64 20.82 -3.19
C THR A 145 -6.09 21.24 -3.43
N PRO A 146 -6.65 22.13 -2.59
CA PRO A 146 -7.99 22.65 -2.81
C PRO A 146 -8.03 23.54 -4.05
N THR A 147 -9.22 23.75 -4.61
CA THR A 147 -9.44 24.69 -5.73
C THR A 147 -9.02 26.12 -5.36
N SER A 148 -9.13 26.47 -4.07
CA SER A 148 -8.66 27.73 -3.49
C SER A 148 -7.94 27.46 -2.17
N GLY A 149 -6.76 28.05 -1.98
CA GLY A 149 -5.97 27.91 -0.77
C GLY A 149 -4.62 27.23 -1.02
N ASN A 150 -3.96 26.86 0.07
CA ASN A 150 -2.64 26.22 0.02
C ASN A 150 -2.79 24.70 -0.04
N THR A 151 -1.83 24.04 -0.68
CA THR A 151 -1.66 22.59 -0.61
C THR A 151 -1.40 22.17 0.84
N ILE A 152 -2.09 21.12 1.26
CA ILE A 152 -2.01 20.53 2.59
C ILE A 152 -1.33 19.18 2.43
N THR A 153 -0.23 18.93 3.15
CA THR A 153 0.43 17.63 3.13
C THR A 153 -0.13 16.73 4.23
N LYS A 154 -0.19 15.42 3.96
CA LYS A 154 -0.62 14.42 4.94
C LYS A 154 0.14 14.56 6.25
N ASP A 155 1.47 14.58 6.16
CA ASP A 155 2.35 14.56 7.32
C ASP A 155 2.19 15.82 8.18
N ALA A 156 2.01 16.99 7.56
CA ALA A 156 1.75 18.22 8.30
C ALA A 156 0.39 18.20 9.00
N GLN A 157 -0.65 17.72 8.30
CA GLN A 157 -1.99 17.61 8.87
C GLN A 157 -2.01 16.66 10.07
N LEU A 158 -1.47 15.45 9.91
CA LEU A 158 -1.44 14.43 10.96
C LEU A 158 -0.52 14.80 12.13
N SER A 159 0.53 15.60 11.89
CA SER A 159 1.37 16.16 12.96
C SER A 159 0.63 17.23 13.76
N SER A 160 -0.22 18.04 13.11
CA SER A 160 -1.01 19.09 13.75
C SER A 160 -2.24 18.56 14.48
N ASP A 161 -2.87 17.52 13.93
CA ASP A 161 -4.06 16.87 14.45
C ASP A 161 -3.99 15.38 14.11
N SER A 162 -3.52 14.59 15.08
CA SER A 162 -3.40 13.14 14.93
C SER A 162 -4.75 12.41 14.93
N SER A 163 -5.85 13.10 15.31
CA SER A 163 -7.20 12.56 15.24
C SER A 163 -7.83 12.71 13.85
N TYR A 164 -7.24 13.55 12.99
CA TYR A 164 -7.70 13.77 11.64
C TYR A 164 -7.58 12.48 10.80
N ILE A 165 -8.64 12.13 10.07
CA ILE A 165 -8.66 10.96 9.18
C ILE A 165 -8.29 11.42 7.78
N TRP A 166 -7.01 11.27 7.44
CA TRP A 166 -6.49 11.48 6.10
C TRP A 166 -6.96 10.40 5.14
N CYS A 167 -6.82 9.14 5.53
CA CYS A 167 -7.42 8.01 4.84
C CYS A 167 -7.64 6.85 5.81
N SER A 168 -8.71 6.09 5.62
CA SER A 168 -9.02 4.90 6.40
C SER A 168 -9.82 3.88 5.61
N ASN A 169 -9.77 2.63 6.07
CA ASN A 169 -10.57 1.50 5.58
C ASN A 169 -10.58 1.32 4.05
N PRO A 170 -9.42 1.31 3.37
CA PRO A 170 -9.39 1.23 1.93
C PRO A 170 -9.90 -0.14 1.44
N LYS A 171 -10.63 -0.14 0.32
CA LYS A 171 -11.24 -1.32 -0.33
C LYS A 171 -11.10 -1.25 -1.85
N PHE A 172 -10.91 -2.37 -2.52
CA PHE A 172 -10.95 -2.41 -3.98
C PHE A 172 -12.38 -2.25 -4.49
N LEU A 173 -12.55 -1.41 -5.52
CA LEU A 173 -13.76 -1.32 -6.34
C LEU A 173 -13.66 -2.25 -7.55
N ASP A 174 -12.46 -2.34 -8.11
CA ASP A 174 -12.06 -3.25 -9.18
C ASP A 174 -10.54 -3.50 -9.11
N ASP A 175 -9.92 -3.95 -10.20
CA ASP A 175 -8.48 -4.21 -10.25
C ASP A 175 -7.59 -2.94 -10.31
N ASN A 176 -8.16 -1.78 -10.61
CA ASN A 176 -7.43 -0.53 -10.79
C ASN A 176 -7.87 0.59 -9.84
N ASN A 177 -9.01 0.47 -9.18
CA ASN A 177 -9.62 1.52 -8.38
C ASN A 177 -9.83 1.06 -6.95
N ILE A 178 -9.46 1.92 -6.00
CA ILE A 178 -9.71 1.72 -4.58
C ILE A 178 -10.62 2.84 -4.06
N ALA A 179 -11.51 2.50 -3.14
CA ALA A 179 -12.23 3.47 -2.33
C ALA A 179 -11.60 3.57 -0.94
N TYR A 180 -11.58 4.76 -0.35
CA TYR A 180 -11.18 4.97 1.04
C TYR A 180 -11.99 6.09 1.69
N VAL A 181 -12.01 6.13 3.03
CA VAL A 181 -12.73 7.13 3.81
C VAL A 181 -11.78 8.22 4.28
N SER A 182 -12.16 9.49 4.13
CA SER A 182 -11.34 10.66 4.51
C SER A 182 -12.21 11.79 5.04
N GLN A 183 -11.64 12.67 5.87
CA GLN A 183 -12.23 13.97 6.22
C GLN A 183 -11.94 15.06 5.17
N LEU A 184 -11.10 14.76 4.17
CA LEU A 184 -10.89 15.64 3.03
C LEU A 184 -12.20 15.85 2.24
N PRO A 185 -12.39 17.03 1.64
CA PRO A 185 -11.50 18.21 1.65
C PRO A 185 -11.60 19.15 2.87
N TRP A 186 -12.45 18.87 3.86
CA TRP A 186 -12.78 19.84 4.90
C TRP A 186 -11.98 19.65 6.18
N ILE A 187 -10.86 20.36 6.28
CA ILE A 187 -10.02 20.37 7.48
C ILE A 187 -10.78 20.91 8.70
N GLY A 188 -10.63 20.23 9.85
CA GLY A 188 -11.27 20.61 11.11
C GLY A 188 -12.76 20.25 11.20
N LYS A 189 -13.28 19.46 10.25
CA LYS A 189 -14.61 18.86 10.32
C LYS A 189 -14.51 17.38 10.69
N THR A 190 -15.54 16.87 11.39
CA THR A 190 -15.61 15.47 11.79
C THR A 190 -16.20 14.56 10.71
N THR A 191 -17.02 15.16 9.83
CA THR A 191 -17.71 14.51 8.72
C THR A 191 -16.72 13.82 7.79
N LYS A 192 -17.06 12.60 7.39
CA LYS A 192 -16.24 11.73 6.56
C LYS A 192 -16.88 11.57 5.20
N TYR A 193 -16.04 11.35 4.21
CA TYR A 193 -16.38 11.30 2.80
C TYR A 193 -15.68 10.11 2.16
N VAL A 194 -16.23 9.64 1.04
CA VAL A 194 -15.63 8.58 0.25
C VAL A 194 -14.84 9.15 -0.91
N TRP A 195 -13.62 8.68 -1.06
CA TRP A 195 -12.73 9.01 -2.16
C TRP A 195 -12.38 7.77 -2.96
N ILE A 196 -12.19 7.95 -4.27
CA ILE A 196 -11.68 6.92 -5.17
C ILE A 196 -10.28 7.30 -5.64
N GLU A 197 -9.33 6.38 -5.51
CA GLU A 197 -8.01 6.48 -6.11
C GLU A 197 -7.87 5.46 -7.25
N SER A 198 -7.39 5.93 -8.41
CA SER A 198 -7.00 5.08 -9.53
C SER A 198 -5.52 4.77 -9.48
N LEU A 199 -5.17 3.49 -9.42
CA LEU A 199 -3.80 2.99 -9.33
C LEU A 199 -2.94 3.32 -10.56
N SER A 200 -3.56 3.37 -11.75
CA SER A 200 -2.84 3.64 -13.01
C SER A 200 -2.29 5.06 -13.12
N ASN A 201 -3.01 6.05 -12.59
CA ASN A 201 -2.68 7.47 -12.77
C ASN A 201 -2.62 8.27 -11.47
N LYS A 202 -2.83 7.62 -10.31
CA LYS A 202 -2.84 8.21 -8.97
C LYS A 202 -3.84 9.36 -8.81
N ASN A 203 -4.87 9.38 -9.65
CA ASN A 203 -5.92 10.39 -9.56
C ASN A 203 -6.84 10.07 -8.39
N ASN A 204 -7.16 11.08 -7.59
CA ASN A 204 -8.00 10.98 -6.41
C ASN A 204 -9.25 11.83 -6.61
N VAL A 205 -10.43 11.21 -6.50
CA VAL A 205 -11.72 11.86 -6.76
C VAL A 205 -12.65 11.67 -5.57
N LEU A 206 -13.23 12.77 -5.09
CA LEU A 206 -14.30 12.75 -4.09
C LEU A 206 -15.59 12.21 -4.73
N VAL A 207 -16.19 11.20 -4.10
CA VAL A 207 -17.53 10.73 -4.46
C VAL A 207 -18.57 11.63 -3.79
N GLN A 208 -19.15 12.53 -4.58
CA GLN A 208 -20.15 13.46 -4.07
C GLN A 208 -21.43 12.74 -3.66
N GLY A 209 -22.01 13.13 -2.52
CA GLY A 209 -23.29 12.57 -2.03
C GLY A 209 -23.14 11.34 -1.14
N ILE A 210 -21.92 10.86 -0.88
CA ILE A 210 -21.64 9.88 0.18
C ILE A 210 -20.84 10.56 1.28
N GLU A 211 -21.53 10.97 2.33
CA GLU A 211 -20.97 11.65 3.48
C GLU A 211 -21.71 11.25 4.76
N GLY A 212 -21.01 11.35 5.89
CA GLY A 212 -21.61 11.06 7.20
C GLY A 212 -20.62 11.11 8.34
N GLU A 213 -21.13 11.04 9.57
CA GLU A 213 -20.28 10.92 10.76
C GLU A 213 -19.77 9.48 10.92
N ASN A 214 -20.54 8.48 10.47
CA ASN A 214 -20.17 7.07 10.45
C ASN A 214 -20.21 6.53 9.02
N VAL A 215 -19.02 6.41 8.40
CA VAL A 215 -18.87 5.86 7.06
C VAL A 215 -18.07 4.56 7.11
N LYS A 216 -18.64 3.48 6.58
CA LYS A 216 -18.01 2.16 6.50
C LYS A 216 -18.02 1.63 5.07
N LEU A 217 -16.86 1.20 4.59
CA LEU A 217 -16.71 0.40 3.38
C LEU A 217 -16.73 -1.09 3.77
N ASP A 218 -17.65 -1.86 3.19
CA ASP A 218 -17.84 -3.27 3.52
C ASP A 218 -17.42 -4.18 2.34
N LYS A 219 -18.23 -5.17 1.97
CA LYS A 219 -17.92 -6.09 0.88
C LYS A 219 -18.33 -5.55 -0.49
N ILE A 220 -17.57 -5.96 -1.50
CA ILE A 220 -18.00 -5.85 -2.89
C ILE A 220 -19.08 -6.90 -3.21
N THR A 221 -20.06 -6.49 -3.98
CA THR A 221 -21.19 -7.29 -4.45
C THR A 221 -21.39 -7.07 -5.95
N ASP A 222 -22.31 -7.80 -6.58
CA ASP A 222 -22.65 -7.61 -7.99
C ASP A 222 -23.18 -6.19 -8.31
N LYS A 223 -23.68 -5.46 -7.30
CA LYS A 223 -24.11 -4.07 -7.44
C LYS A 223 -22.96 -3.05 -7.32
N GLY A 224 -21.82 -3.45 -6.76
CA GLY A 224 -20.71 -2.57 -6.38
C GLY A 224 -20.26 -2.78 -4.93
N LEU A 225 -19.33 -1.92 -4.48
CA LEU A 225 -18.86 -1.87 -3.10
C LEU A 225 -19.97 -1.35 -2.20
N THR A 226 -20.31 -2.13 -1.17
CA THR A 226 -21.29 -1.72 -0.16
C THR A 226 -20.69 -0.61 0.70
N VAL A 227 -21.34 0.55 0.72
CA VAL A 227 -21.00 1.69 1.56
C VAL A 227 -22.16 1.99 2.49
N ILE A 228 -21.87 2.05 3.79
CA ILE A 228 -22.85 2.38 4.83
C ILE A 228 -22.47 3.75 5.40
N SER A 229 -23.36 4.73 5.25
CA SER A 229 -23.18 6.11 5.75
C SER A 229 -24.37 6.51 6.59
N ASP A 230 -24.18 6.73 7.90
CA ASP A 230 -25.23 7.13 8.86
C ASP A 230 -26.56 6.38 8.62
N ASP A 231 -26.48 5.04 8.63
CA ASP A 231 -27.56 4.06 8.41
C ASP A 231 -28.12 3.94 6.97
N LYS A 232 -27.61 4.71 6.00
CA LYS A 232 -27.93 4.53 4.58
C LYS A 232 -26.94 3.60 3.92
N THR A 233 -27.45 2.63 3.17
CA THR A 233 -26.62 1.71 2.37
C THR A 233 -26.71 2.09 0.91
N VAL A 234 -25.55 2.27 0.27
CA VAL A 234 -25.43 2.48 -1.17
C VAL A 234 -24.37 1.54 -1.75
N TYR A 235 -24.41 1.33 -3.06
CA TYR A 235 -23.49 0.48 -3.79
C TYR A 235 -22.64 1.34 -4.75
N LEU A 236 -21.38 1.53 -4.39
CA LEU A 236 -20.42 2.35 -5.13
C LEU A 236 -19.75 1.56 -6.25
N LYS A 237 -19.68 2.15 -7.44
CA LYS A 237 -18.95 1.62 -8.60
C LYS A 237 -17.64 2.38 -8.83
N ALA A 238 -16.76 1.76 -9.61
CA ALA A 238 -15.43 2.31 -9.94
C ALA A 238 -15.46 3.65 -10.68
N ASP A 239 -16.54 3.96 -11.40
CA ASP A 239 -16.73 5.23 -12.09
C ASP A 239 -17.22 6.36 -11.15
N GLY A 240 -17.39 6.08 -9.86
CA GLY A 240 -17.89 7.02 -8.86
C GLY A 240 -19.42 7.13 -8.81
N THR A 241 -20.15 6.40 -9.65
CA THR A 241 -21.61 6.33 -9.54
C THR A 241 -22.03 5.38 -8.43
N PHE A 242 -23.19 5.63 -7.83
CA PHE A 242 -23.76 4.78 -6.80
C PHE A 242 -25.29 4.80 -6.83
N GLY A 243 -25.89 3.78 -6.20
CA GLY A 243 -27.34 3.67 -6.01
C GLY A 243 -27.68 2.80 -4.81
N GLU A 244 -28.97 2.72 -4.48
CA GLU A 244 -29.52 1.91 -3.37
C GLU A 244 -29.78 0.42 -3.74
#